data_AF-A0A1G5C5V4-F1
#
_entry.id   AF-A0A1G5C5V4-F1
#
_cell.length_a   1.000
_cell.length_b   1.000
_cell.length_c   1.000
_cell.angle_alpha   90.00
_cell.angle_beta   90.00
_cell.angle_gamma   90.00
#
_symmetry.space_group_name_H-M   'P 1'
#
loop_
_entity.id
_entity.type
_entity.pdbx_description
1 polymer ?
#
loop_
_entity_poly.entity_id
_entity_poly.type
_entity_poly.pdbx_seq_one_letter_code
_entity_poly.pdbx_strand_id
1 'polypeptide(L)' 'MPTGGINAKNLEDYLSCDKILCCGGSWMVKGDLVKAGEFDKIRELTAEAKKLADSIRK' A
#
# COMPACT_ATOMS: atom_id res chain seq x y z
N MET A 1 -3.97 13.05 3.92
CA MET A 1 -3.91 11.70 3.31
C MET A 1 -3.21 11.82 1.96
N PRO A 2 -1.89 11.52 1.87
CA PRO A 2 -1.15 11.49 0.61
C PRO A 2 -1.64 10.36 -0.31
N THR A 3 -1.71 10.66 -1.60
CA THR A 3 -2.10 9.70 -2.65
C THR A 3 -1.32 9.99 -3.94
N GLY A 4 -1.03 8.95 -4.71
CA GLY A 4 -0.31 9.05 -5.99
C GLY A 4 1.21 8.91 -5.81
N GLY A 5 1.82 7.97 -6.54
CA GLY A 5 3.24 7.66 -6.42
C GLY A 5 3.63 6.86 -5.15
N ILE A 6 2.72 6.66 -4.21
CA ILE A 6 2.94 5.84 -3.02
C ILE A 6 3.13 4.37 -3.43
N ASN A 7 4.13 3.72 -2.82
CA ASN A 7 4.47 2.31 -3.00
C ASN A 7 5.21 1.79 -1.75
N ALA A 8 5.52 0.48 -1.72
CA ALA A 8 6.19 -0.15 -0.57
C ALA A 8 7.55 0.47 -0.20
N LYS A 9 8.23 1.17 -1.13
CA LYS A 9 9.55 1.77 -0.87
C LYS A 9 9.49 3.14 -0.19
N ASN A 10 8.40 3.88 -0.36
CA ASN A 10 8.26 5.24 0.17
C ASN A 10 7.14 5.37 1.22
N LEU A 11 6.40 4.29 1.51
CA LEU A 11 5.30 4.31 2.46
C LEU A 11 5.75 4.77 3.86
N GLU A 12 6.93 4.35 4.29
CA GLU A 12 7.54 4.73 5.57
C GLU A 12 7.81 6.23 5.65
N ASP A 13 8.28 6.86 4.58
CA ASP A 13 8.56 8.31 4.57
C ASP A 13 7.30 9.13 4.91
N TYR A 14 6.14 8.70 4.38
CA TYR A 14 4.88 9.37 4.67
C TYR A 14 4.31 8.98 6.03
N LEU A 15 4.29 7.68 6.36
CA LEU A 15 3.75 7.19 7.62
C LEU A 15 4.69 7.43 8.81
N SER A 16 5.88 7.97 8.65
CA SER A 16 6.70 8.44 9.79
C SER A 16 6.24 9.80 10.33
N CYS A 17 5.42 10.55 9.59
CA CYS A 17 4.95 11.87 10.01
C CYS A 17 3.59 11.80 10.73
N ASP A 18 3.54 12.09 12.03
CA ASP A 18 2.35 11.95 12.88
C ASP A 18 1.08 12.66 12.35
N LYS A 19 1.24 13.72 11.55
CA LYS A 19 0.12 14.45 10.93
C LYS A 19 -0.53 13.70 9.76
N ILE A 20 0.13 12.68 9.20
CA ILE A 20 -0.37 11.86 8.11
C ILE A 20 -1.05 10.63 8.70
N LEU A 21 -2.39 10.59 8.72
CA LEU A 21 -3.15 9.47 9.31
C LEU A 21 -3.10 8.20 8.45
N CYS A 22 -3.05 8.34 7.13
CA CYS A 22 -3.10 7.24 6.17
C CYS A 22 -2.53 7.68 4.81
N CYS A 23 -2.16 6.69 3.99
CA CYS A 23 -1.71 6.87 2.61
C CYS A 23 -2.51 5.98 1.66
N GLY A 24 -2.74 6.45 0.43
CA GLY A 24 -3.35 5.66 -0.64
C GLY A 24 -2.36 5.40 -1.77
N GLY A 25 -2.37 4.17 -2.30
CA GLY A 25 -1.70 3.86 -3.55
C GLY A 25 -2.28 2.62 -4.22
N SER A 26 -1.93 2.45 -5.50
CA SER A 26 -2.54 1.44 -6.38
C SER A 26 -1.65 0.23 -6.62
N TRP A 27 -0.47 0.15 -5.98
CA TRP A 27 0.52 -0.87 -6.31
C TRP A 27 0.07 -2.30 -5.99
N MET A 28 -0.81 -2.47 -4.99
CA MET A 28 -1.40 -3.75 -4.61
C MET A 28 -2.63 -4.15 -5.43
N VAL A 29 -3.24 -3.21 -6.15
CA VAL A 29 -4.48 -3.39 -6.94
C VAL A 29 -4.30 -2.79 -8.34
N LYS A 30 -3.24 -3.19 -9.04
CA LYS A 30 -2.99 -2.74 -10.41
C LYS A 30 -4.12 -3.20 -11.34
N GLY A 31 -4.51 -2.32 -12.27
CA GLY A 31 -5.57 -2.62 -13.23
C GLY A 31 -5.34 -3.89 -14.05
N ASP A 32 -4.08 -4.22 -14.35
CA ASP A 32 -3.74 -5.44 -15.10
C ASP A 32 -3.99 -6.70 -14.28
N LEU A 33 -3.75 -6.68 -12.96
CA LEU A 33 -4.06 -7.79 -12.05
C LEU A 33 -5.56 -8.03 -11.97
N VAL A 34 -6.34 -6.94 -11.90
CA VAL A 34 -7.80 -7.01 -11.87
C VAL A 34 -8.34 -7.55 -13.19
N LYS A 35 -7.83 -7.06 -14.33
CA LYS A 35 -8.22 -7.55 -15.66
C LYS A 35 -7.85 -9.02 -15.89
N ALA A 36 -6.72 -9.46 -15.34
CA ALA A 36 -6.26 -10.84 -15.41
C ALA A 36 -6.95 -11.76 -14.39
N GLY A 37 -7.75 -11.22 -13.48
CA GLY A 37 -8.39 -12.01 -12.42
C GLY A 37 -7.41 -12.55 -11.36
N GLU A 38 -6.23 -11.96 -11.22
CA GLU A 38 -5.17 -12.36 -10.27
C GLU A 38 -5.49 -11.90 -8.83
N PHE A 39 -6.67 -12.27 -8.32
CA PHE A 39 -7.14 -11.85 -7.00
C PHE A 39 -6.30 -12.42 -5.85
N ASP A 40 -5.75 -13.62 -6.01
CA ASP A 40 -4.84 -14.21 -5.02
C ASP A 40 -3.58 -13.36 -4.85
N LYS A 41 -3.02 -12.86 -5.96
CA LYS A 41 -1.87 -11.97 -5.92
C LYS A 41 -2.21 -10.59 -5.37
N ILE A 42 -3.40 -10.06 -5.67
CA ILE A 42 -3.90 -8.83 -5.04
C ILE A 42 -3.98 -9.01 -3.52
N ARG A 43 -4.47 -10.17 -3.05
CA ARG A 43 -4.54 -10.51 -1.63
C ARG A 43 -3.15 -10.55 -1.01
N GLU A 44 -2.18 -11.20 -1.64
CA GLU A 44 -0.79 -11.26 -1.18
C GLU A 44 -0.19 -9.84 -1.05
N LEU A 45 -0.26 -9.05 -2.11
CA LEU A 45 0.26 -7.67 -2.13
C LEU A 45 -0.42 -6.78 -1.08
N THR A 46 -1.71 -6.98 -0.85
CA THR A 46 -2.47 -6.24 0.17
C THR A 46 -2.01 -6.64 1.58
N ALA A 47 -1.78 -7.94 1.81
CA ALA A 47 -1.27 -8.43 3.08
C ALA A 47 0.15 -7.91 3.36
N GLU A 48 1.01 -7.84 2.35
CA GLU A 48 2.34 -7.22 2.46
C GLU A 48 2.25 -5.73 2.79
N ALA A 49 1.39 -4.98 2.09
CA ALA A 49 1.18 -3.57 2.36
C ALA A 49 0.68 -3.32 3.80
N LYS A 50 -0.22 -4.18 4.29
CA LYS A 50 -0.74 -4.13 5.68
C LYS A 50 0.35 -4.43 6.70
N LYS A 51 1.17 -5.48 6.49
CA LYS A 51 2.32 -5.79 7.35
C LYS A 51 3.33 -4.64 7.40
N LEU A 52 3.59 -4.01 6.25
CA LEU A 52 4.47 -2.85 6.19
C LEU A 52 3.90 -1.67 6.99
N ALA A 53 2.61 -1.35 6.80
CA ALA A 53 1.94 -0.30 7.57
C ALA A 53 2.00 -0.56 9.09
N ASP A 54 1.69 -1.79 9.52
CA ASP A 54 1.76 -2.22 10.94
C ASP A 54 3.18 -2.11 11.52
N SER A 55 4.22 -2.31 10.68
CA SER A 55 5.62 -2.19 11.12
C SER A 55 6.06 -0.74 11.31
N ILE A 56 5.45 0.20 10.59
CA ILE A 56 5.73 1.65 10.71
C ILE A 56 4.92 2.25 11.87
N ARG A 57 3.65 1.85 12.01
CA ARG A 57 2.76 2.31 13.08
C ARG A 57 1.97 1.15 13.67
N LYS A 58 2.12 0.95 14.99
CA LYS A 58 1.31 0.03 15.78
C LYS A 58 0.05 0.68 16.29
#